data_AF-A0A800EBF2-F1
#
_entry.id   AF-A0A800EBF2-F1
#
_cell.length_a   1.000
_cell.length_b   1.000
_cell.length_c   1.000
_cell.angle_alpha   90.00
_cell.angle_beta   90.00
_cell.angle_gamma   90.00
#
_symmetry.space_group_name_H-M   'P 1'
#
loop_
_entity.id
_entity.type
_entity.pdbx_description
1 polymer ?
#
loop_
_entity_poly.entity_id
_entity_poly.type
_entity_poly.pdbx_seq_one_letter_code
_entity_poly.pdbx_strand_id
1 'polypeptide(L)'
;QTYKNIEWVIANDGSTDNTKEVVEELSKKSSFPVTFINADMRIGKPRMDNELMSHANGEFFIWNDSDDFFVPDAINRLVELWHNIPNIKRHEYLGVMALCSNNKGVMQTLS
;
A
#
# COMPACT_ATOMS: atom_id res chain seq x y z
N GLN A 1 3.28 8.79 7.57
CA GLN A 1 4.54 8.08 7.28
C GLN A 1 5.72 9.03 7.43
N THR A 2 6.74 8.62 8.20
CA THR A 2 8.01 9.34 8.36
C THR A 2 8.88 9.19 7.11
N TYR A 3 8.88 8.00 6.49
CA TYR A 3 9.41 7.78 5.15
C TYR A 3 8.59 8.55 4.12
N LYS A 4 9.26 9.34 3.27
CA LYS A 4 8.61 10.31 2.35
C LYS A 4 8.59 9.88 0.89
N ASN A 5 9.47 8.96 0.50
CA ASN A 5 9.55 8.48 -0.88
C ASN A 5 8.49 7.40 -1.13
N ILE A 6 7.23 7.82 -1.12
CA ILE A 6 6.06 6.95 -1.31
C ILE A 6 5.23 7.47 -2.47
N GLU A 7 4.60 6.55 -3.18
CA GLU A 7 3.47 6.83 -4.07
C GLU A 7 2.27 6.02 -3.58
N TRP A 8 1.06 6.47 -3.92
CA TRP A 8 -0.16 5.75 -3.59
C TRP A 8 -0.93 5.45 -4.87
N VAL A 9 -1.07 4.17 -5.19
CA VAL A 9 -1.89 3.70 -6.32
C VAL A 9 -3.17 3.11 -5.76
N ILE A 10 -4.30 3.67 -6.15
CA ILE A 10 -5.63 3.31 -5.66
C ILE A 10 -6.46 2.77 -6.82
N ALA A 11 -7.08 1.61 -6.63
CA ALA A 11 -8.03 1.06 -7.59
C ALA A 11 -9.44 1.03 -6.99
N ASN A 12 -10.41 1.62 -7.69
CA ASN A 12 -11.83 1.50 -7.38
C ASN A 12 -12.50 0.51 -8.35
N ASP A 13 -12.91 -0.66 -7.84
CA ASP A 13 -13.54 -1.75 -8.60
C ASP A 13 -15.05 -1.50 -8.85
N GLY A 14 -15.38 -0.32 -9.36
CA GLY A 14 -16.74 0.07 -9.73
C GLY A 14 -17.69 0.27 -8.55
N SER A 15 -17.21 0.84 -7.43
CA SER A 15 -18.10 1.26 -6.35
C SER A 15 -19.18 2.23 -6.84
N THR A 16 -20.40 2.06 -6.33
CA THR A 16 -21.58 2.87 -6.68
C THR A 16 -21.87 3.98 -5.67
N ASP A 17 -21.08 4.07 -4.60
CA ASP A 17 -21.14 5.13 -3.61
C ASP A 17 -20.22 6.29 -3.99
N ASN A 18 -19.94 7.18 -3.04
CA ASN A 18 -19.09 8.36 -3.26
C ASN A 18 -17.58 8.07 -3.15
N THR A 19 -17.14 6.81 -3.28
CA THR A 19 -15.72 6.43 -3.18
C THR A 19 -14.85 7.24 -4.14
N LYS A 20 -15.31 7.41 -5.39
CA LYS A 20 -14.58 8.15 -6.43
C LYS A 20 -14.31 9.59 -5.99
N GLU A 21 -15.34 10.31 -5.57
CA GLU A 21 -15.25 11.70 -5.16
C GLU A 21 -14.35 11.86 -3.92
N VAL A 22 -14.45 10.92 -2.96
CA VAL A 22 -13.60 10.92 -1.77
C VAL A 22 -12.13 10.74 -2.15
N VAL A 23 -11.82 9.78 -3.03
CA VAL A 23 -10.43 9.52 -3.46
C VAL A 23 -9.87 10.71 -4.25
N GLU A 24 -10.64 11.32 -5.13
CA GLU A 24 -10.23 12.51 -5.87
C GLU A 24 -9.92 13.68 -4.93
N GLU A 25 -10.74 13.92 -3.91
CA GLU A 25 -10.50 14.95 -2.90
C GLU A 25 -9.29 14.66 -2.01
N LEU A 26 -9.08 13.41 -1.62
CA LEU A 26 -7.89 13.00 -0.87
C LEU A 26 -6.62 13.16 -1.70
N SER A 27 -6.68 12.81 -2.99
CA SER A 27 -5.56 12.95 -3.93
C SER A 27 -5.09 14.41 -4.02
N LYS A 28 -6.02 15.37 -4.09
CA LYS A 28 -5.71 16.82 -4.12
C LYS A 28 -5.04 17.32 -2.84
N LYS A 29 -5.28 16.67 -1.70
CA LYS A 29 -4.72 17.03 -0.38
C LYS A 29 -3.45 16.27 -0.04
N SER A 30 -3.09 15.27 -0.84
CA SER A 30 -1.95 14.40 -0.58
C SER A 30 -0.63 15.17 -0.71
N SER A 31 0.32 14.84 0.16
CA SER A 31 1.70 15.36 0.07
C SER A 31 2.63 14.45 -0.74
N PHE A 32 2.09 13.41 -1.37
CA PHE A 32 2.81 12.43 -2.18
C PHE A 32 1.99 12.09 -3.43
N PRO A 33 2.62 11.60 -4.51
CA PRO A 33 1.91 11.25 -5.75
C PRO A 33 0.80 10.23 -5.49
N VAL A 34 -0.38 10.50 -6.07
CA VAL A 34 -1.52 9.59 -6.02
C VAL A 34 -1.96 9.28 -7.45
N THR A 35 -1.99 7.99 -7.78
CA THR A 35 -2.53 7.47 -9.04
C THR A 35 -3.85 6.78 -8.74
N PHE A 36 -4.93 7.26 -9.37
CA PHE A 36 -6.26 6.70 -9.16
C PHE A 36 -6.76 6.00 -10.42
N ILE A 37 -7.09 4.71 -10.29
CA ILE A 37 -7.64 3.85 -11.32
C ILE A 37 -9.10 3.58 -10.96
N ASN A 38 -10.03 3.96 -11.83
CA ASN A 38 -11.46 3.79 -11.58
C ASN A 38 -12.08 2.91 -12.67
N ALA A 39 -12.65 1.77 -12.29
CA ALA A 39 -13.45 0.96 -13.19
C ALA A 39 -14.90 1.48 -13.25
N ASP A 40 -15.51 1.45 -14.45
CA ASP A 40 -16.92 1.86 -14.62
C ASP A 40 -17.91 0.82 -14.06
N MET A 41 -17.46 -0.42 -13.88
CA MET A 41 -18.23 -1.51 -13.30
C MET A 41 -17.29 -2.46 -12.56
N ARG A 42 -17.84 -3.30 -11.68
CA ARG A 42 -17.08 -4.33 -10.97
C ARG A 42 -16.48 -5.34 -11.95
N ILE A 43 -15.16 -5.43 -11.96
CA ILE A 43 -14.38 -6.35 -12.79
C ILE A 43 -13.53 -7.33 -11.97
N GLY A 44 -13.48 -7.13 -10.66
CA GLY A 44 -12.92 -8.07 -9.68
C GLY A 44 -11.50 -7.74 -9.25
N LYS A 45 -11.21 -8.04 -7.99
CA LYS A 45 -9.91 -7.77 -7.33
C LYS A 45 -8.69 -8.25 -8.13
N PRO A 46 -8.62 -9.48 -8.67
CA PRO A 46 -7.41 -9.92 -9.39
C PRO A 46 -7.10 -9.07 -10.62
N ARG A 47 -8.14 -8.60 -11.33
CA ARG A 47 -7.95 -7.70 -12.47
C ARG A 47 -7.49 -6.32 -11.99
N MET A 48 -8.07 -5.82 -10.90
CA MET A 48 -7.66 -4.54 -10.31
C MET A 48 -6.25 -4.55 -9.74
N ASP A 49 -5.84 -5.64 -9.11
CA ASP A 49 -4.48 -5.78 -8.62
C ASP A 49 -3.48 -5.76 -9.78
N ASN A 50 -3.77 -6.43 -10.92
CA ASN A 50 -2.92 -6.38 -12.11
C ASN A 50 -2.81 -4.97 -12.72
N GLU A 51 -3.91 -4.23 -12.79
CA GLU A 51 -3.89 -2.84 -13.26
C GLU A 51 -3.13 -1.93 -12.29
N LEU A 52 -3.27 -2.13 -10.98
CA LEU A 52 -2.52 -1.37 -9.98
C LEU A 52 -1.02 -1.61 -10.13
N MET A 53 -0.61 -2.87 -10.26
CA MET A 53 0.78 -3.27 -10.43
C MET A 53 1.41 -2.68 -11.70
N SER A 54 0.65 -2.49 -12.79
CA SER A 54 1.17 -1.91 -14.03
C SER A 54 1.42 -0.40 -13.96
N HIS A 55 0.84 0.29 -12.96
CA HIS A 55 0.97 1.74 -12.77
C HIS A 55 1.90 2.13 -11.63
N ALA A 56 2.36 1.17 -10.84
CA ALA A 56 3.28 1.40 -9.74
C ALA A 56 4.74 1.40 -10.22
N ASN A 57 5.53 2.31 -9.66
CA ASN A 57 6.91 2.60 -10.04
C ASN A 57 7.92 2.31 -8.92
N GLY A 58 7.43 2.01 -7.70
CA GLY A 58 8.25 1.74 -6.54
C GLY A 58 9.08 0.46 -6.61
N GLU A 59 10.19 0.44 -5.86
CA GLU A 59 11.00 -0.77 -5.64
C GLU A 59 10.24 -1.82 -4.79
N PHE A 60 9.37 -1.36 -3.89
CA PHE A 60 8.57 -2.20 -3.00
C PHE A 60 7.08 -1.96 -3.20
N PHE A 61 6.33 -3.04 -3.00
CA PHE A 61 4.88 -3.02 -2.92
C PHE A 61 4.45 -3.32 -1.49
N ILE A 62 3.50 -2.54 -1.00
CA ILE A 62 2.82 -2.80 0.26
C ILE A 62 1.33 -2.65 0.06
N TRP A 63 0.58 -3.69 0.40
CA TRP A 63 -0.87 -3.65 0.38
C TRP A 63 -1.36 -2.94 1.64
N ASN A 64 -2.31 -2.02 1.46
CA ASN A 64 -3.10 -1.42 2.53
C ASN A 64 -4.56 -1.62 2.15
N ASP A 65 -5.22 -2.58 2.80
CA ASP A 65 -6.65 -2.76 2.63
C ASP A 65 -7.40 -1.56 3.23
N SER A 66 -8.61 -1.29 2.73
CA SER A 66 -9.35 -0.05 3.02
C SER A 66 -9.83 0.07 4.47
N ASP A 67 -9.79 -1.02 5.24
CA ASP A 67 -10.11 -1.10 6.66
C ASP A 67 -8.88 -1.06 7.57
N ASP A 68 -7.68 -0.96 7.01
CA ASP A 68 -6.41 -0.89 7.73
C ASP A 68 -5.75 0.49 7.64
N PHE A 69 -4.87 0.79 8.60
CA PHE A 69 -4.02 1.98 8.56
C PHE A 69 -2.62 1.68 9.08
N PHE A 70 -1.63 2.37 8.52
CA PHE A 70 -0.25 2.30 9.00
C PHE A 70 -0.01 3.21 10.20
N VAL A 71 0.73 2.70 11.20
CA VAL A 71 1.34 3.56 12.23
C VAL A 71 2.37 4.51 11.59
N PRO A 72 2.64 5.70 12.17
CA PRO A 72 3.38 6.76 11.51
C PRO A 72 4.76 6.39 10.94
N ASP A 73 5.44 5.38 11.47
CA ASP A 73 6.78 4.94 11.10
C ASP A 73 6.84 3.54 10.46
N ALA A 74 5.69 2.94 10.14
CA ALA A 74 5.60 1.58 9.61
C ALA A 74 6.46 1.36 8.35
N ILE A 75 6.30 2.21 7.33
CA ILE A 75 7.02 2.06 6.06
C ILE A 75 8.52 2.30 6.27
N ASN A 76 8.88 3.26 7.11
CA ASN A 76 10.29 3.54 7.42
C ASN A 76 10.98 2.31 8.03
N ARG A 77 10.33 1.66 8.99
CA ARG A 77 10.86 0.44 9.62
C ARG A 77 11.03 -0.69 8.60
N LEU A 78 10.09 -0.88 7.69
CA LEU A 78 10.20 -1.92 6.65
C LEU A 78 11.39 -1.64 5.70
N VAL A 79 11.53 -0.40 5.26
CA VAL A 79 12.65 0.02 4.40
C VAL A 79 13.99 -0.12 5.12
N GLU A 80 14.08 0.28 6.39
CA GLU A 80 15.29 0.10 7.21
C GLU A 80 15.65 -1.38 7.38
N LEU A 81 14.68 -2.25 7.66
CA LEU A 81 14.90 -3.69 7.77
C LEU A 81 15.47 -4.28 6.48
N TRP A 82 14.94 -3.87 5.33
CA TRP A 82 15.46 -4.29 4.03
C TRP A 82 16.90 -3.82 3.79
N HIS A 83 17.19 -2.56 4.10
CA HIS A 83 18.53 -1.99 3.91
C HIS A 83 19.56 -2.53 4.90
N ASN A 84 19.14 -3.02 6.07
CA ASN A 84 20.01 -3.71 7.03
C ASN A 84 20.44 -5.12 6.56
N ILE A 85 19.76 -5.71 5.58
CA ILE A 85 20.23 -6.94 4.95
C ILE A 85 21.51 -6.61 4.15
N PRO A 86 22.64 -7.31 4.40
CA PRO A 86 23.87 -7.09 3.64
C PRO A 86 23.61 -7.20 2.14
N ASN A 87 24.10 -6.24 1.34
CA ASN A 87 23.85 -6.19 -0.10
C ASN A 87 24.19 -7.52 -0.80
N ILE A 88 25.27 -8.20 -0.38
CA ILE A 88 25.69 -9.49 -0.93
C ILE A 88 24.67 -10.60 -0.68
N LYS A 89 23.84 -10.51 0.35
CA LYS A 89 22.78 -11.48 0.69
C LYS A 89 21.40 -11.04 0.23
N ARG A 90 21.18 -9.79 -0.16
CA ARG A 90 19.84 -9.25 -0.45
C ARG A 90 19.11 -10.02 -1.56
N HIS A 91 19.86 -10.59 -2.51
CA HIS A 91 19.31 -11.44 -3.57
C HIS A 91 18.69 -12.77 -3.06
N GLU A 92 18.94 -13.15 -1.81
CA GLU A 92 18.35 -14.32 -1.15
C GLU A 92 16.95 -14.04 -0.57
N TYR A 93 16.49 -12.78 -0.63
CA TYR A 93 15.23 -12.33 -0.02
C TYR A 93 14.28 -11.72 -1.06
N LEU A 94 12.99 -11.96 -0.89
CA LEU A 94 11.93 -11.36 -1.72
C LEU A 94 11.29 -10.13 -1.08
N GLY A 95 11.39 -9.96 0.24
CA GLY A 95 10.81 -8.84 0.95
C GLY A 95 10.94 -8.93 2.47
N VAL A 96 10.28 -8.00 3.15
CA VAL A 96 10.16 -7.94 4.61
C VAL A 96 8.70 -8.08 5.01
N MET A 97 8.44 -8.78 6.12
CA MET A 97 7.10 -8.91 6.70
C MET A 97 7.12 -8.41 8.14
N ALA A 98 6.04 -7.79 8.58
CA ALA A 98 5.86 -7.32 9.95
C ALA A 98 4.50 -7.78 10.49
N LEU A 99 4.38 -7.85 11.82
CA LEU A 99 3.13 -8.21 12.47
C LEU A 99 2.15 -7.02 12.46
N CYS A 100 0.89 -7.30 12.16
CA CYS A 100 -0.20 -6.33 12.30
C CYS A 100 -0.79 -6.41 13.71
N SER A 101 -1.24 -5.28 14.24
CA SER A 101 -1.97 -5.23 15.51
C SER A 101 -3.41 -4.82 15.23
N ASN A 102 -4.36 -5.41 15.95
CA ASN A 102 -5.75 -4.96 15.86
C ASN A 102 -5.96 -3.60 16.54
N ASN A 103 -7.17 -3.06 16.47
CA ASN A 103 -7.56 -1.77 17.07
C ASN A 103 -7.42 -1.71 18.61
N LYS A 104 -7.10 -2.83 19.28
CA LYS A 104 -6.81 -2.92 20.71
C LYS A 104 -5.31 -3.08 21.01
N GLY A 105 -4.44 -2.97 20.00
CA GLY A 105 -2.99 -3.14 20.13
C GLY A 105 -2.55 -4.59 20.33
N VAL A 106 -3.43 -5.57 20.11
CA VAL A 106 -3.06 -6.99 20.22
C VAL A 106 -2.41 -7.41 18.91
N MET A 107 -1.16 -7.86 18.97
CA MET A 107 -0.44 -8.39 17.82
C MET A 107 -1.12 -9.66 17.30
N GLN A 108 -1.40 -9.68 16.01
CA GLN A 108 -1.84 -10.88 15.32
C GLN A 108 -0.60 -11.65 14.86
N THR A 109 -0.40 -12.84 15.39
CA THR A 109 0.58 -13.78 14.83
C THR A 109 0.00 -14.41 13.58
N LEU A 110 0.84 -14.64 12.57
CA LEU A 110 0.52 -15.49 11.42
C LEU A 110 0.05 -16.85 11.95
N SER A 111 -1.25 -17.15 11.79
CA SER A 111 -1.86 -18.44 12.08
C SER A 111 -1.69 -19.39 10.91
#